data_AF-A0A2P8CX15-F1
#
_entry.id   AF-A0A2P8CX15-F1
#
_cell.length_a   1.000
_cell.length_b   1.000
_cell.length_c   1.000
_cell.angle_alpha   90.00
_cell.angle_beta   90.00
_cell.angle_gamma   90.00
#
_symmetry.space_group_name_H-M   'P 1'
#
loop_
_entity.id
_entity.type
_entity.pdbx_description
1 polymer ?
#
loop_
_entity_poly.entity_id
_entity_poly.type
_entity_poly.pdbx_seq_one_letter_code
_entity_poly.pdbx_strand_id
1 'polypeptide(L)'
;MKKIAQHITIRVLILLVPYLTFCFVFAENNYQRQAYDLDLVPLYLFFILMFALLVETVVLLFRNRAKFLANACILILLLLLYFVLPHYRVAQISDTFFF
;
A
#
# COMPACT_ATOMS: atom_id res chain seq x y z
N MET A 1 -24.51 -10.89 0.26
CA MET A 1 -23.11 -11.34 0.47
C MET A 1 -22.22 -11.22 -0.77
N LYS A 2 -22.64 -11.69 -1.97
CA LYS A 2 -21.85 -11.56 -3.22
C LYS A 2 -21.31 -10.15 -3.52
N LYS A 3 -22.14 -9.11 -3.42
CA LYS A 3 -21.73 -7.72 -3.68
C LYS A 3 -20.66 -7.19 -2.72
N ILE A 4 -20.70 -7.60 -1.45
CA ILE A 4 -19.71 -7.18 -0.43
C ILE A 4 -18.39 -7.90 -0.67
N ALA A 5 -18.44 -9.21 -0.97
CA ALA A 5 -17.26 -9.99 -1.31
C ALA A 5 -16.55 -9.45 -2.57
N GLN A 6 -17.30 -9.21 -3.65
CA GLN A 6 -16.74 -8.60 -4.88
C GLN A 6 -16.11 -7.24 -4.62
N HIS A 7 -16.76 -6.39 -3.81
CA HIS A 7 -16.23 -5.08 -3.45
C HIS A 7 -14.92 -5.17 -2.67
N ILE A 8 -14.79 -6.11 -1.73
CA ILE A 8 -13.54 -6.37 -1.00
C ILE A 8 -12.46 -6.88 -1.95
N THR A 9 -12.77 -7.86 -2.80
CA THR A 9 -11.82 -8.46 -3.74
C THR A 9 -11.26 -7.43 -4.72
N ILE A 10 -12.10 -6.57 -5.28
CA ILE A 10 -11.67 -5.51 -6.20
C ILE A 10 -10.72 -4.54 -5.50
N ARG A 11 -11.04 -4.13 -4.26
CA ARG A 11 -10.18 -3.23 -3.48
C ARG A 11 -8.83 -3.84 -3.17
N VAL A 12 -8.82 -5.11 -2.75
CA VAL A 12 -7.57 -5.85 -2.51
C VAL A 12 -6.74 -5.91 -3.79
N LEU A 13 -7.35 -6.22 -4.95
CA LEU A 13 -6.65 -6.21 -6.23
C LEU A 13 -6.04 -4.86 -6.59
N ILE A 14 -6.82 -3.77 -6.48
CA ILE A 14 -6.36 -2.40 -6.78
C ILE A 14 -5.17 -2.00 -5.90
N LEU A 15 -5.13 -2.48 -4.65
CA LEU A 15 -4.02 -2.21 -3.71
C LEU A 15 -2.82 -3.14 -3.94
N LEU A 16 -3.08 -4.38 -4.34
CA LEU A 16 -2.06 -5.40 -4.56
C LEU A 16 -1.20 -5.05 -5.79
N VAL A 17 -1.80 -4.48 -6.84
CA VAL A 17 -1.08 -4.08 -8.05
C VAL A 17 0.09 -3.14 -7.74
N PRO A 18 -0.10 -1.94 -7.15
CA PRO A 18 1.01 -1.02 -6.86
C PRO A 18 2.02 -1.62 -5.88
N TYR A 19 1.58 -2.44 -4.92
CA TYR A 19 2.47 -3.16 -4.00
C TYR A 19 3.39 -4.14 -4.74
N LEU A 20 2.81 -4.99 -5.61
CA LEU A 20 3.59 -5.96 -6.39
C LEU A 20 4.49 -5.26 -7.40
N THR A 21 3.99 -4.22 -8.07
CA THR A 21 4.80 -3.41 -8.99
C THR A 21 6.02 -2.83 -8.26
N PHE A 22 5.84 -2.28 -7.04
CA PHE A 22 6.97 -1.84 -6.23
C PHE A 22 7.95 -2.98 -5.93
N CYS A 23 7.46 -4.15 -5.52
CA CYS A 23 8.32 -5.30 -5.23
C CYS A 23 9.13 -5.77 -6.46
N PHE A 24 8.52 -5.79 -7.64
CA PHE A 24 9.21 -6.17 -8.88
C PHE A 24 10.26 -5.14 -9.28
N VAL A 25 9.91 -3.85 -9.26
CA VAL A 25 10.85 -2.76 -9.56
C VAL A 25 11.98 -2.76 -8.53
N PHE A 26 11.69 -2.98 -7.26
CA PHE A 26 12.70 -3.10 -6.21
C PHE A 26 13.63 -4.29 -6.45
N ALA A 27 13.10 -5.45 -6.83
CA ALA A 27 13.90 -6.64 -7.15
C ALA A 27 14.84 -6.38 -8.35
N GLU A 28 14.34 -5.71 -9.39
CA GLU A 28 15.12 -5.31 -10.56
C GLU A 28 16.21 -4.29 -10.20
N ASN A 29 15.88 -3.27 -9.42
CA ASN A 29 16.82 -2.24 -8.95
C ASN A 29 17.88 -2.76 -7.97
N ASN A 30 17.57 -3.81 -7.21
CA ASN A 30 18.57 -4.53 -6.42
C ASN A 30 19.53 -5.33 -7.30
N TYR A 31 19.05 -5.86 -8.42
CA TYR A 31 19.89 -6.53 -9.39
C TYR A 31 20.79 -5.54 -10.16
N GLN A 32 20.26 -4.39 -10.55
CA GLN A 32 20.96 -3.40 -11.38
C GLN A 32 21.74 -2.33 -10.58
N ARG A 33 21.63 -2.30 -9.24
CA ARG A 33 22.23 -1.29 -8.33
C ARG A 33 21.92 0.18 -8.69
N GLN A 34 20.90 0.42 -9.51
CA GLN A 34 20.38 1.75 -9.81
C GLN A 34 18.97 1.84 -9.24
N ALA A 35 18.61 3.00 -8.68
CA ALA A 35 17.25 3.29 -8.28
C ALA A 35 16.94 4.70 -8.76
N TYR A 36 15.90 4.83 -9.58
CA TYR A 36 15.41 6.10 -10.07
C TYR A 36 14.24 6.56 -9.18
N ASP A 37 14.04 7.87 -9.03
CA ASP A 37 12.91 8.39 -8.24
C ASP A 37 11.54 7.94 -8.78
N LEU A 38 11.46 7.64 -10.08
CA LEU A 38 10.26 7.12 -10.73
C LEU A 38 9.86 5.73 -10.20
N ASP A 39 10.81 4.96 -9.68
CA ASP A 39 10.60 3.62 -9.15
C ASP A 39 9.86 3.62 -7.80
N LEU A 40 9.79 4.79 -7.15
CA LEU A 40 9.04 5.00 -5.92
C LEU A 40 7.56 5.32 -6.20
N VAL A 41 7.17 5.62 -7.45
CA VAL A 41 5.78 5.94 -7.82
C VAL A 41 4.77 4.86 -7.38
N PRO A 42 5.02 3.56 -7.59
CA PRO A 42 4.11 2.52 -7.12
C PRO A 42 3.95 2.52 -5.60
N LEU A 43 5.02 2.85 -4.86
CA LEU A 43 4.99 2.96 -3.40
C LEU A 43 4.16 4.17 -2.94
N TYR A 44 4.34 5.33 -3.56
CA TYR A 44 3.51 6.51 -3.27
C TYR A 44 2.03 6.23 -3.57
N LEU A 45 1.73 5.58 -4.69
CA LEU A 45 0.37 5.20 -5.04
C LEU A 45 -0.24 4.23 -4.01
N PHE A 46 0.55 3.27 -3.52
CA PHE A 46 0.14 2.38 -2.43
C PHE A 46 -0.22 3.16 -1.16
N PHE A 47 0.60 4.12 -0.74
CA PHE A 47 0.30 4.95 0.44
C PHE A 47 -0.92 5.84 0.26
N ILE A 48 -1.10 6.45 -0.91
CA ILE A 48 -2.27 7.28 -1.22
C ILE A 48 -3.56 6.44 -1.11
N LEU A 49 -3.55 5.24 -1.69
CA LEU A 49 -4.70 4.34 -1.62
C LEU A 49 -4.97 3.85 -0.19
N MET A 50 -3.92 3.56 0.58
CA MET A 50 -4.05 3.22 2.00
C MET A 50 -4.67 4.36 2.81
N PHE A 51 -4.22 5.61 2.58
CA PHE A 51 -4.78 6.79 3.24
C PHE A 51 -6.25 7.03 2.86
N ALA A 52 -6.59 6.90 1.58
CA ALA A 52 -7.99 6.99 1.13
C ALA A 52 -8.88 5.95 1.84
N LEU A 53 -8.38 4.71 2.00
CA LEU A 53 -9.06 3.65 2.74
C LEU A 53 -9.20 3.96 4.22
N LEU A 54 -8.17 4.55 4.84
CA LEU A 54 -8.21 5.01 6.23
C LEU A 54 -9.32 6.04 6.44
N VAL A 55 -9.38 7.08 5.60
CA VAL A 55 -10.40 8.13 5.66
C VAL A 55 -11.80 7.52 5.50
N GLU A 56 -11.99 6.64 4.52
CA GLU A 56 -13.26 5.95 4.33
C GLU A 56 -13.65 5.09 5.55
N THR A 57 -12.69 4.44 6.19
CA THR A 57 -12.92 3.62 7.38
C THR A 57 -13.41 4.46 8.56
N VAL A 58 -12.82 5.64 8.76
CA VAL A 58 -13.26 6.59 9.80
C VAL A 58 -14.70 7.05 9.54
N VAL A 59 -15.05 7.35 8.28
CA VAL A 59 -16.42 7.72 7.90
C VAL A 59 -17.41 6.56 8.12
N LEU A 60 -16.99 5.32 7.84
CA LEU A 60 -17.83 4.14 7.98
C LEU A 60 -18.02 3.68 9.43
N LEU A 61 -17.12 4.06 10.35
CA LEU A 61 -17.19 3.74 11.78
C LEU A 61 -18.56 4.10 12.38
N PHE A 62 -19.10 5.25 11.99
CA PHE A 62 -20.36 5.78 12.52
C PHE A 62 -21.61 5.36 11.72
N ARG A 63 -21.44 4.77 10.53
CA ARG A 63 -22.55 4.54 9.59
C ARG A 63 -22.86 3.07 9.33
N ASN A 64 -21.86 2.19 9.27
CA ASN A 64 -22.07 0.79 8.93
C ASN A 64 -20.97 -0.13 9.48
N ARG A 65 -21.25 -0.80 10.61
CA ARG A 65 -20.30 -1.69 11.31
C ARG A 65 -19.78 -2.84 10.44
N ALA A 66 -20.60 -3.39 9.54
CA ALA A 66 -20.19 -4.50 8.69
C ALA A 66 -19.18 -4.05 7.61
N LYS A 67 -19.38 -2.87 7.02
CA LYS A 67 -18.42 -2.30 6.06
C LYS A 67 -17.16 -1.77 6.74
N PHE A 68 -17.31 -1.23 7.96
CA PHE A 68 -16.18 -0.85 8.81
C PHE A 68 -15.26 -2.05 9.08
N LEU A 69 -15.81 -3.18 9.52
CA LEU A 69 -15.01 -4.37 9.82
C LEU A 69 -14.24 -4.88 8.58
N ALA A 70 -14.88 -4.83 7.40
CA ALA A 70 -14.24 -5.19 6.15
C ALA A 70 -13.06 -4.25 5.80
N ASN A 71 -13.25 -2.92 5.89
CA ASN A 71 -12.18 -1.98 5.61
C ASN A 71 -11.07 -2.02 6.67
N ALA A 72 -11.41 -2.22 7.95
CA ALA A 72 -10.45 -2.40 9.03
C ALA A 72 -9.56 -3.63 8.80
N CYS A 73 -10.14 -4.74 8.34
CA CYS A 73 -9.39 -5.94 7.98
C CYS A 73 -8.41 -5.68 6.81
N ILE A 74 -8.85 -4.93 5.79
CA ILE A 74 -7.97 -4.52 4.68
C ILE A 74 -6.84 -3.62 5.19
N LEU A 75 -7.12 -2.65 6.06
CA LEU A 75 -6.10 -1.76 6.63
C LEU A 75 -5.05 -2.53 7.45
N ILE A 76 -5.48 -3.51 8.25
CA ILE A 76 -4.56 -4.38 9.00
C ILE A 76 -3.67 -5.16 8.03
N LEU A 77 -4.25 -5.71 6.95
CA LEU A 77 -3.48 -6.40 5.92
C LEU A 77 -2.45 -5.46 5.25
N LEU A 78 -2.83 -4.22 4.94
CA LEU A 78 -1.94 -3.22 4.35
C LEU A 78 -0.81 -2.83 5.29
N LEU A 79 -1.10 -2.67 6.59
CA LEU A 79 -0.10 -2.42 7.62
C LEU A 79 0.91 -3.58 7.71
N LEU A 80 0.45 -4.83 7.66
CA LEU A 80 1.33 -5.99 7.61
C LEU A 80 2.19 -6.02 6.34
N LEU A 81 1.60 -5.71 5.19
CA LEU A 81 2.33 -5.61 3.92
C LEU A 81 3.41 -4.51 3.97
N TYR A 82 3.13 -3.39 4.63
CA TYR A 82 4.15 -2.36 4.86
C TYR A 82 5.36 -2.92 5.61
N PHE A 83 5.19 -3.68 6.71
CA PHE A 83 6.33 -4.25 7.43
C PHE A 83 7.15 -5.29 6.63
N VAL A 84 6.53 -5.93 5.64
CA VAL A 84 7.21 -6.88 4.73
C VAL A 84 7.96 -6.17 3.61
N LEU A 85 7.63 -4.89 3.36
CA LEU A 85 8.28 -4.08 2.34
C LEU A 85 9.77 -3.91 2.68
N PRO A 86 10.71 -4.09 1.75
CA PRO A 86 12.13 -3.96 2.04
C PRO A 86 12.48 -2.49 2.38
N HIS A 87 12.59 -2.18 3.68
CA HIS A 87 12.81 -0.82 4.21
C HIS A 87 14.25 -0.32 4.05
N TYR A 88 15.19 -1.19 3.66
CA TYR A 88 16.62 -0.92 3.69
C TYR A 88 17.07 0.28 2.83
N ARG A 89 16.44 0.55 1.68
CA ARG A 89 16.84 1.67 0.80
C ARG A 89 16.15 3.01 1.08
N VAL A 90 14.98 3.01 1.71
CA VAL A 90 14.28 4.28 2.03
C VAL A 90 15.07 5.09 3.06
N ALA A 91 15.72 4.41 4.01
CA ALA A 91 16.61 5.05 4.98
C ALA A 91 17.87 5.68 4.33
N GLN A 92 18.38 5.12 3.23
CA GLN A 92 19.54 5.70 2.53
C GLN A 92 19.18 6.93 1.68
N ILE A 93 17.95 7.01 1.16
CA ILE A 93 17.48 8.18 0.41
C ILE A 93 17.27 9.38 1.34
N SER A 94 16.84 9.16 2.59
CA SER A 94 16.77 10.24 3.59
C SER A 94 18.13 10.81 3.97
N ASP A 95 19.20 10.02 3.90
CA ASP A 95 20.55 10.49 4.22
C ASP A 95 21.17 11.35 3.10
N THR A 96 20.68 11.22 1.86
CA THR A 96 21.13 12.03 0.71
C THR A 96 20.42 13.37 0.55
N PHE A 97 19.31 13.60 1.26
CA PHE A 97 18.55 14.87 1.21
C PHE A 97 18.96 15.88 2.30
N PHE A 98 19.91 15.52 3.18
CA PHE A 98 20.42 16.37 4.27
C PHE A 98 21.88 16.81 4.07
N PHE A 99 22.31 17.06 2.82
CA PHE A 99 23.58 17.73 2.51
C PHE A 99 23.37 18.89 1.53
#